data_AF-F8JLC1-F1
#
_entry.id   AF-F8JLC1-F1
#
_cell.length_a   1.000
_cell.length_b   1.000
_cell.length_c   1.000
_cell.angle_alpha   90.00
_cell.angle_beta   90.00
_cell.angle_gamma   90.00
#
_symmetry.space_group_name_H-M   'P 1'
#
loop_
_entity.id
_entity.type
_entity.pdbx_description
1 polymer ?
#
loop_
_entity_poly.entity_id
_entity_poly.type
_entity_poly.pdbx_seq_one_letter_code
_entity_poly.pdbx_strand_id
1 'polypeptide(L)'
;MADNDLGEFLRSRRSALRPDEIGMASHGTRRVPGLRREEVAVLAGVNADYYTRLEQGRERRPSSQVLDALSRALRLDDDARAHLYRLAGTVPDEPAAPVPDQVSATLRQLMDGYTHTPAFVLDRTLDILAANALADALYAPFHPADNLARMTFADPAGRTFYQEWHKAAQAVVANLRHATG
;
A
#
# COMPACT_ATOMS: atom_id res chain seq x y z
N MET A 1 3.03 -23.42 -3.50
CA MET A 1 3.48 -23.13 -2.12
C MET A 1 2.49 -22.12 -1.58
N ALA A 2 1.84 -22.38 -0.44
CA ALA A 2 0.87 -21.42 0.09
C ALA A 2 1.63 -20.15 0.49
N ASP A 3 1.35 -19.05 -0.20
CA ASP A 3 1.98 -17.76 0.03
C ASP A 3 1.74 -17.33 1.49
N ASN A 4 2.78 -16.83 2.15
CA ASN A 4 2.70 -16.41 3.56
C ASN A 4 2.69 -14.90 3.66
N ASP A 5 1.70 -14.28 3.03
CA ASP A 5 1.56 -12.82 2.92
C ASP A 5 1.64 -12.13 4.28
N LEU A 6 1.01 -12.71 5.32
CA LEU A 6 1.11 -12.23 6.70
C LEU A 6 2.55 -12.16 7.19
N GLY A 7 3.32 -13.24 7.03
CA GLY A 7 4.70 -13.26 7.49
C GLY A 7 5.64 -12.40 6.64
N GLU A 8 5.37 -12.25 5.34
CA GLU A 8 6.10 -11.31 4.48
C GLU A 8 5.85 -9.86 4.88
N PHE A 9 4.58 -9.51 5.11
CA PHE A 9 4.19 -8.20 5.61
C PHE A 9 4.87 -7.88 6.95
N LEU A 10 4.81 -8.78 7.92
CA LEU A 10 5.47 -8.61 9.22
C LEU A 10 6.98 -8.43 9.08
N ARG A 11 7.63 -9.22 8.22
CA ARG A 11 9.07 -9.11 7.94
C ARG A 11 9.43 -7.77 7.34
N SER A 12 8.64 -7.30 6.36
CA SER A 12 8.82 -6.00 5.70
C SER A 12 8.74 -4.86 6.72
N ARG A 13 7.66 -4.80 7.50
CA ARG A 13 7.45 -3.77 8.54
C ARG A 13 8.54 -3.78 9.60
N ARG A 14 8.97 -4.96 10.04
CA ARG A 14 10.08 -5.11 11.00
C ARG A 14 11.40 -4.59 10.45
N SER A 15 11.71 -4.87 9.19
CA SER A 15 12.96 -4.42 8.57
C SER A 15 13.03 -2.91 8.32
N ALA A 16 11.86 -2.27 8.17
CA ALA A 16 11.76 -0.83 7.92
C ALA A 16 11.90 0.01 9.20
N LEU A 17 11.47 -0.49 10.35
CA LEU A 17 11.48 0.25 11.61
C LEU A 17 12.86 0.17 12.27
N ARG A 18 13.44 1.31 12.64
CA ARG A 18 14.72 1.37 13.32
C ARG A 18 14.55 1.37 14.85
N PRO A 19 15.51 0.82 15.61
CA PRO A 19 15.44 0.74 17.08
C PRO A 19 15.38 2.12 17.74
N ASP A 20 16.10 3.09 17.19
CA ASP A 20 16.12 4.47 17.67
C ASP A 20 14.76 5.16 17.56
N GLU A 21 13.95 4.80 16.56
CA GLU A 21 12.61 5.36 16.34
C GLU A 21 11.56 4.86 17.35
N ILE A 22 11.91 3.87 18.16
CA ILE A 22 11.07 3.29 19.22
C ILE A 22 11.74 3.37 20.60
N GLY A 23 12.79 4.17 20.74
CA GLY A 23 13.48 4.37 22.02
C GLY A 23 14.26 3.16 22.53
N MET A 24 14.57 2.19 21.67
CA MET A 24 15.44 1.08 22.04
C MET A 24 16.92 1.47 21.87
N ALA A 25 17.69 1.26 22.93
CA ALA A 25 19.14 1.40 22.86
C ALA A 25 19.73 0.31 21.94
N SER A 26 20.45 0.73 20.91
CA SER A 26 21.14 -0.21 20.02
C SER A 26 22.45 -0.65 20.67
N HIS A 27 22.49 -1.88 21.19
CA HIS A 27 23.70 -2.45 21.79
C HIS A 27 24.46 -3.37 20.82
N GLY A 28 25.75 -3.10 20.61
CA GLY A 28 26.70 -3.98 19.90
C GLY A 28 26.68 -3.95 18.36
N THR A 29 27.47 -4.84 17.75
CA THR A 29 27.62 -4.97 16.29
C THR A 29 26.35 -5.60 15.69
N ARG A 30 25.56 -4.79 14.97
CA ARG A 30 24.25 -5.19 14.43
C ARG A 30 24.39 -5.76 13.02
N ARG A 31 23.78 -6.93 12.75
CA ARG A 31 23.76 -7.56 11.41
C ARG A 31 22.63 -7.06 10.51
N VAL A 32 21.58 -6.46 11.07
CA VAL A 32 20.42 -5.95 10.32
C VAL A 32 20.08 -4.53 10.78
N PRO A 33 19.76 -3.59 9.86
CA PRO A 33 19.48 -2.20 10.21
C PRO A 33 18.16 -2.02 10.97
N GLY A 34 17.15 -2.84 10.68
CA GLY A 34 15.84 -2.80 11.35
C GLY A 34 15.78 -3.58 12.67
N LEU A 35 14.55 -3.75 13.17
CA LEU A 35 14.29 -4.52 14.39
C LEU A 35 14.59 -6.03 14.22
N ARG A 36 15.05 -6.66 15.29
CA ARG A 36 15.19 -8.11 15.45
C ARG A 36 13.84 -8.71 15.81
N ARG A 37 13.66 -10.01 15.54
CA ARG A 37 12.44 -10.75 15.90
C ARG A 37 12.16 -10.67 17.40
N GLU A 38 13.20 -10.84 18.21
CA GLU A 38 13.14 -10.78 19.67
C GLU A 38 12.69 -9.39 20.16
N GLU A 39 13.18 -8.31 19.53
CA GLU A 39 12.79 -6.95 19.88
C GLU A 39 11.30 -6.71 19.61
N VAL A 40 10.79 -7.14 18.44
CA VAL A 40 9.35 -7.04 18.14
C VAL A 40 8.52 -7.88 19.11
N ALA A 41 8.98 -9.09 19.45
CA ALA A 41 8.30 -9.96 20.38
C ALA A 41 8.17 -9.32 21.77
N VAL A 42 9.25 -8.71 22.28
CA VAL A 42 9.26 -7.97 23.55
C VAL A 42 8.27 -6.79 23.49
N LEU A 43 8.31 -5.99 22.43
CA LEU A 43 7.41 -4.83 22.27
C LEU A 43 5.93 -5.22 22.19
N ALA A 44 5.65 -6.33 21.50
CA ALA A 44 4.30 -6.85 21.35
C ALA A 44 3.83 -7.69 22.55
N GLY A 45 4.71 -7.95 23.53
CA GLY A 45 4.38 -8.81 24.68
C GLY A 45 4.06 -10.26 24.28
N VAL A 46 4.70 -10.77 23.22
CA VAL A 46 4.52 -12.14 22.73
C VAL A 46 5.82 -12.94 22.83
N ASN A 47 5.72 -14.26 22.76
CA ASN A 47 6.89 -15.12 22.72
C ASN A 47 7.66 -14.95 21.38
N ALA A 48 8.99 -14.89 21.43
CA ALA A 48 9.85 -14.75 20.25
C ALA A 48 9.70 -15.91 19.25
N ASP A 49 9.49 -17.14 19.73
CA ASP A 49 9.22 -18.31 18.89
C ASP A 49 7.85 -18.19 18.21
N TYR A 50 6.87 -17.61 18.91
CA TYR A 50 5.54 -17.37 18.33
C TYR A 50 5.62 -16.37 17.18
N TYR A 51 6.31 -15.24 17.37
CA TYR A 51 6.54 -14.26 16.30
C TYR A 51 7.34 -14.87 15.12
N THR A 52 8.34 -15.71 15.41
CA THR A 52 9.09 -16.42 14.39
C THR A 52 8.21 -17.36 13.57
N ARG A 53 7.26 -18.07 14.21
CA ARG A 53 6.31 -18.94 13.50
C ARG A 53 5.32 -18.16 12.63
N LEU A 54 4.91 -16.95 13.04
CA LEU A 54 4.11 -16.06 12.19
C LEU A 54 4.88 -15.66 10.92
N GLU A 55 6.13 -15.18 11.05
CA GLU A 55 6.96 -14.84 9.89
C GLU A 55 7.22 -16.04 8.95
N GLN A 56 7.28 -17.25 9.49
CA GLN A 56 7.48 -18.49 8.73
C GLN A 56 6.18 -19.09 8.18
N GLY A 57 5.02 -18.56 8.56
CA GLY A 57 3.71 -19.03 8.07
C GLY A 57 3.27 -20.35 8.68
N ARG A 58 3.92 -20.76 9.78
CA ARG A 58 3.56 -21.91 10.61
C ARG A 58 2.40 -21.55 11.55
N GLU A 59 2.25 -20.27 11.88
CA GLU A 59 1.08 -19.70 12.52
C GLU A 59 0.46 -18.68 11.56
N ARG A 60 -0.87 -18.73 11.37
CA ARG A 60 -1.57 -17.91 10.37
C ARG A 60 -2.78 -17.14 10.90
N ARG A 61 -3.26 -17.48 12.09
CA ARG A 61 -4.46 -16.91 12.69
C ARG A 61 -4.18 -16.41 14.10
N PRO A 62 -3.36 -15.34 14.25
CA PRO A 62 -3.20 -14.67 15.54
C PRO A 62 -4.54 -14.10 16.03
N SER A 63 -4.69 -13.97 17.35
CA SER A 63 -5.87 -13.32 17.94
C SER A 63 -5.87 -11.81 17.67
N SER A 64 -7.04 -11.17 17.75
CA SER A 64 -7.17 -9.71 17.63
C SER A 64 -6.26 -8.96 18.60
N GLN A 65 -6.12 -9.45 19.84
CA GLN A 65 -5.22 -8.89 20.85
C GLN A 65 -3.75 -8.92 20.40
N VAL A 66 -3.31 -10.01 19.76
CA VAL A 66 -1.96 -10.12 19.20
C VAL A 66 -1.79 -9.16 18.04
N LEU A 67 -2.80 -9.03 17.16
CA LEU A 67 -2.76 -8.08 16.04
C LEU A 67 -2.68 -6.63 16.52
N ASP A 68 -3.43 -6.26 17.56
CA ASP A 68 -3.35 -4.94 18.21
C ASP A 68 -1.97 -4.67 18.81
N ALA A 69 -1.37 -5.69 19.44
CA ALA A 69 -0.03 -5.57 20.02
C ALA A 69 1.04 -5.43 18.94
N LEU A 70 0.97 -6.21 17.87
CA LEU A 70 1.87 -6.12 16.72
C LEU A 70 1.73 -4.78 15.99
N SER A 71 0.51 -4.28 15.83
CA SER A 71 0.25 -2.97 15.20
C SER A 71 0.92 -1.83 15.97
N ARG A 72 0.84 -1.86 17.30
CA ARG A 72 1.52 -0.88 18.18
C ARG A 72 3.03 -1.04 18.15
N ALA A 73 3.54 -2.27 18.29
CA ALA A 73 4.97 -2.57 18.31
C ALA A 73 5.67 -2.16 17.01
N LEU A 74 5.00 -2.29 15.86
CA LEU A 74 5.51 -1.94 14.54
C LEU A 74 5.12 -0.52 14.08
N ARG A 75 4.47 0.27 14.95
CA ARG A 75 3.98 1.64 14.66
C ARG A 75 3.22 1.72 13.33
N LEU A 76 2.32 0.76 13.10
CA LEU A 76 1.50 0.75 11.89
C LEU A 76 0.53 1.93 11.91
N ASP A 77 0.36 2.57 10.75
CA ASP A 77 -0.74 3.49 10.51
C ASP A 77 -2.07 2.73 10.32
N ASP A 78 -3.17 3.46 10.23
CA ASP A 78 -4.51 2.86 10.18
C ASP A 78 -4.69 1.94 8.95
N ASP A 79 -4.09 2.30 7.81
CA ASP A 79 -4.11 1.49 6.59
C ASP A 79 -3.33 0.18 6.76
N ALA A 80 -2.08 0.25 7.25
CA ALA A 80 -1.24 -0.92 7.47
C ALA A 80 -1.81 -1.82 8.57
N ARG A 81 -2.47 -1.24 9.58
CA ARG A 81 -3.22 -1.99 10.59
C ARG A 81 -4.40 -2.73 9.95
N ALA A 82 -5.22 -2.07 9.14
CA ALA A 82 -6.33 -2.74 8.45
C ALA A 82 -5.84 -3.90 7.57
N HIS A 83 -4.73 -3.71 6.85
CA HIS A 83 -4.11 -4.74 6.03
C HIS A 83 -3.67 -5.95 6.86
N LEU A 84 -3.02 -5.71 8.00
CA LEU A 84 -2.62 -6.78 8.91
C LEU A 84 -3.80 -7.66 9.33
N TYR A 85 -4.96 -7.06 9.61
CA TYR A 85 -6.17 -7.79 10.01
C TYR A 85 -6.78 -8.60 8.87
N ARG A 86 -6.73 -8.09 7.63
CA ARG A 86 -7.11 -8.83 6.41
C ARG A 86 -6.19 -10.04 6.19
N LEU A 87 -4.87 -9.84 6.23
CA LEU A 87 -3.89 -10.92 6.07
C LEU A 87 -4.02 -12.04 7.12
N ALA A 88 -4.47 -11.70 8.33
CA ALA A 88 -4.73 -12.67 9.40
C ALA A 88 -6.09 -13.39 9.26
N GLY A 89 -6.90 -13.04 8.26
CA GLY A 89 -8.23 -13.60 8.02
C GLY A 89 -9.26 -13.27 9.12
N THR A 90 -9.07 -12.13 9.81
CA THR A 90 -9.95 -11.70 10.92
C THR A 90 -11.08 -10.77 10.48
N VAL A 91 -10.87 -10.08 9.36
CA VAL A 91 -11.94 -9.42 8.61
C VAL A 91 -12.35 -10.41 7.52
N PRO A 92 -13.65 -10.60 7.24
CA PRO A 92 -14.06 -11.34 6.06
C PRO A 92 -13.29 -10.77 4.87
N ASP A 93 -12.63 -11.63 4.09
CA ASP A 93 -12.28 -11.26 2.72
C ASP A 93 -13.63 -10.98 2.06
N GLU A 94 -14.08 -9.73 2.06
CA GLU A 94 -14.98 -9.31 1.01
C GLU A 94 -14.14 -9.47 -0.25
N PRO A 95 -14.43 -10.46 -1.12
CA PRO A 95 -13.76 -10.51 -2.39
C PRO A 95 -13.97 -9.14 -3.00
N ALA A 96 -12.87 -8.41 -3.24
CA ALA A 96 -12.96 -7.13 -3.90
C ALA A 96 -13.82 -7.38 -5.13
N ALA A 97 -15.01 -6.80 -5.16
CA ALA A 97 -15.94 -7.03 -6.26
C ALA A 97 -15.14 -6.77 -7.53
N PRO A 98 -15.17 -7.66 -8.54
CA PRO A 98 -14.41 -7.48 -9.75
C PRO A 98 -14.75 -6.08 -10.28
N VAL A 99 -13.78 -5.18 -10.18
CA VAL A 99 -13.93 -3.82 -10.70
C VAL A 99 -13.88 -4.00 -12.21
N PRO A 100 -14.93 -3.61 -12.95
CA PRO A 100 -14.91 -3.79 -14.39
C PRO A 100 -13.73 -3.00 -14.97
N ASP A 101 -12.82 -3.68 -15.69
CA ASP A 101 -11.74 -3.05 -16.46
C ASP A 101 -12.27 -2.20 -17.64
N GLN A 102 -13.60 -2.12 -17.79
CA GLN A 102 -14.27 -1.42 -18.87
C GLN A 102 -15.28 -0.41 -18.34
N VAL A 103 -15.10 0.84 -18.75
CA VAL A 103 -16.03 1.95 -18.51
C VAL A 103 -17.28 1.77 -19.38
N SER A 104 -18.47 1.84 -18.76
CA SER A 104 -19.74 1.72 -19.48
C SER A 104 -19.91 2.82 -20.55
N ALA A 105 -20.63 2.50 -21.62
CA ALA A 105 -20.90 3.46 -22.70
C ALA A 105 -21.59 4.74 -22.18
N THR A 106 -22.51 4.61 -21.22
CA THR A 106 -23.22 5.75 -20.60
C THR A 106 -22.27 6.68 -19.85
N LEU A 107 -21.29 6.13 -19.12
CA LEU A 107 -20.30 6.95 -18.40
C LEU A 107 -19.35 7.64 -19.38
N ARG A 108 -18.92 6.95 -20.46
CA ARG A 108 -18.15 7.60 -21.55
C ARG A 108 -18.91 8.76 -22.16
N GLN A 109 -20.18 8.55 -22.52
CA GLN A 109 -21.02 9.61 -23.07
C GLN A 109 -21.18 10.80 -22.12
N LEU A 110 -21.31 10.56 -20.81
CA LEU A 110 -21.34 11.61 -19.81
C LEU A 110 -20.02 12.40 -19.75
N MET A 111 -18.88 11.70 -19.77
CA MET A 111 -17.56 12.33 -19.77
C MET A 111 -17.31 13.18 -21.02
N ASP A 112 -17.76 12.71 -22.18
CA ASP A 112 -17.68 13.44 -23.45
C ASP A 112 -18.58 14.69 -23.45
N GLY A 113 -19.61 14.72 -22.59
CA GLY A 113 -20.45 15.90 -22.35
C GLY A 113 -19.72 17.04 -21.63
N TYR A 114 -18.59 16.77 -20.96
CA TYR A 114 -17.78 17.79 -20.28
C TYR A 114 -16.83 18.49 -21.25
N THR A 115 -17.39 19.38 -22.07
CA THR A 115 -16.67 20.10 -23.14
C THR A 115 -15.62 21.11 -22.67
N HIS A 116 -15.59 21.45 -21.38
CA HIS A 116 -14.65 22.44 -20.81
C HIS A 116 -13.86 21.90 -19.61
N THR A 117 -13.98 20.61 -19.31
CA THR A 117 -13.34 20.00 -18.13
C THR A 117 -12.69 18.66 -18.52
N PRO A 118 -11.37 18.48 -18.30
CA PRO A 118 -10.73 17.17 -18.43
C PRO A 118 -11.38 16.17 -17.48
N ALA A 119 -11.75 14.99 -17.98
CA ALA A 119 -12.33 13.92 -17.20
C ALA A 119 -11.70 12.58 -17.57
N PHE A 120 -11.40 11.77 -16.57
CA PHE A 120 -10.87 10.42 -16.73
C PHE A 120 -11.37 9.52 -15.60
N VAL A 121 -11.35 8.21 -15.82
CA VAL A 121 -11.74 7.17 -14.86
C VAL A 121 -10.51 6.36 -14.52
N LEU A 122 -10.31 6.11 -13.23
CA LEU A 122 -9.23 5.28 -12.72
C LEU A 122 -9.76 3.99 -12.11
N ASP A 123 -8.97 2.93 -12.16
CA ASP A 123 -9.15 1.78 -11.28
C ASP A 123 -8.45 1.97 -9.92
N ARG A 124 -8.48 0.91 -9.09
CA ARG A 124 -7.85 0.91 -7.76
C ARG A 124 -6.32 0.98 -7.81
N THR A 125 -5.72 0.56 -8.91
CA THR A 125 -4.27 0.59 -9.16
C THR A 125 -3.81 1.84 -9.92
N LEU A 126 -4.74 2.78 -10.13
CA LEU A 126 -4.55 4.06 -10.81
C LEU A 126 -4.32 3.95 -12.32
N ASP A 127 -4.75 2.85 -12.94
CA ASP A 127 -4.83 2.72 -14.39
C ASP A 127 -5.99 3.57 -14.93
N ILE A 128 -5.73 4.32 -15.99
CA ILE A 128 -6.70 5.15 -16.70
C ILE A 128 -7.56 4.23 -17.59
N LEU A 129 -8.79 3.97 -17.16
CA LEU A 129 -9.74 3.11 -17.88
C LEU A 129 -10.46 3.83 -19.01
N ALA A 130 -10.61 5.15 -18.89
CA ALA A 130 -11.13 6.04 -19.93
C ALA A 130 -10.69 7.47 -19.67
N ALA A 131 -10.59 8.26 -20.73
CA ALA A 131 -10.34 9.69 -20.70
C ALA A 131 -11.22 10.36 -21.78
N ASN A 132 -11.64 11.60 -21.55
CA ASN A 132 -12.22 12.43 -22.61
C ASN A 132 -11.10 13.15 -23.38
N ALA A 133 -11.44 13.74 -24.53
CA ALA A 133 -10.46 14.41 -25.40
C ALA A 133 -9.63 15.51 -24.69
N LEU A 134 -10.20 16.20 -23.70
CA LEU A 134 -9.45 17.20 -22.91
C LEU A 134 -8.45 16.56 -21.95
N ALA A 135 -8.79 15.42 -21.33
CA ALA A 135 -7.85 14.65 -20.52
C ALA A 135 -6.75 14.01 -21.37
N ASP A 136 -7.07 13.53 -22.57
CA ASP A 136 -6.07 13.03 -23.52
C ASP A 136 -5.08 14.15 -23.92
N ALA A 137 -5.59 15.34 -24.23
CA ALA A 137 -4.75 16.50 -24.54
C ALA A 137 -3.90 16.95 -23.35
N LEU A 138 -4.46 16.89 -22.13
CA LEU A 138 -3.75 17.20 -20.90
C LEU A 138 -2.57 16.23 -20.66
N TYR A 139 -2.78 14.93 -20.86
CA TYR A 139 -1.77 13.90 -20.62
C TYR A 139 -0.90 13.55 -21.84
N ALA A 140 -1.07 14.25 -22.96
CA ALA A 140 -0.28 14.07 -24.19
C ALA A 140 1.27 14.05 -24.01
N PRO A 141 1.88 14.71 -22.99
CA PRO A 141 3.32 14.57 -22.76
C PRO A 141 3.78 13.17 -22.33
N PHE A 142 2.90 12.33 -21.78
CA PHE A 142 3.26 11.03 -21.20
C PHE A 142 3.19 9.89 -22.21
N HIS A 143 4.16 8.97 -22.14
CA HIS A 143 4.26 7.85 -23.08
C HIS A 143 4.75 6.56 -22.39
N PRO A 144 3.83 5.64 -22.01
CA PRO A 144 2.37 5.71 -22.17
C PRO A 144 1.67 6.62 -21.14
N ALA A 145 0.56 7.22 -21.56
CA ALA A 145 -0.41 7.89 -20.68
C ALA A 145 -1.45 6.87 -20.18
N ASP A 146 -1.01 5.91 -19.34
CA ASP A 146 -1.80 4.74 -18.95
C ASP A 146 -2.10 4.65 -17.45
N ASN A 147 -1.13 4.97 -16.60
CA ASN A 147 -1.23 4.76 -15.16
C ASN A 147 -0.63 5.96 -14.41
N LEU A 148 -1.41 6.57 -13.51
CA LEU A 148 -0.95 7.79 -12.83
C LEU A 148 0.28 7.56 -11.96
N ALA A 149 0.48 6.38 -11.38
CA ALA A 149 1.68 6.09 -10.61
C ALA A 149 2.91 5.96 -11.51
N ARG A 150 2.78 5.28 -12.66
CA ARG A 150 3.84 5.19 -13.66
C ARG A 150 4.20 6.57 -14.20
N MET A 151 3.19 7.35 -14.59
CA MET A 151 3.37 8.72 -15.09
C MET A 151 4.02 9.62 -14.03
N THR A 152 3.67 9.48 -12.75
CA THR A 152 4.21 10.34 -11.68
C THR A 152 5.65 10.00 -11.30
N PHE A 153 6.01 8.71 -11.29
CA PHE A 153 7.27 8.24 -10.71
C PHE A 153 8.29 7.68 -11.71
N ALA A 154 7.84 7.08 -12.80
CA ALA A 154 8.68 6.37 -13.76
C ALA A 154 8.87 7.13 -15.07
N ASP A 155 7.86 7.90 -15.51
CA ASP A 155 7.99 8.75 -16.70
C ASP A 155 8.81 10.02 -16.40
N PRO A 156 9.82 10.37 -17.22
CA PRO A 156 10.60 11.59 -17.06
C PRO A 156 9.76 12.87 -16.97
N ALA A 157 8.63 12.94 -17.70
CA ALA A 157 7.74 14.10 -17.70
C ALA A 157 7.03 14.31 -16.35
N GLY A 158 6.87 13.26 -15.54
CA GLY A 158 6.14 13.30 -14.28
C GLY A 158 6.64 14.36 -13.31
N ARG A 159 7.96 14.55 -13.25
CA ARG A 159 8.61 15.52 -12.34
C ARG A 159 8.28 16.97 -12.64
N THR A 160 7.99 17.29 -13.89
CA THR A 160 7.74 18.67 -14.35
C THR A 160 6.29 18.92 -14.73
N PHE A 161 5.50 17.86 -14.93
CA PHE A 161 4.09 17.97 -15.30
C PHE A 161 3.23 18.60 -14.20
N TYR A 162 3.42 18.16 -12.95
CA TYR A 162 2.67 18.68 -11.81
C TYR A 162 3.32 19.94 -11.25
N GLN A 163 2.53 21.02 -11.12
CA GLN A 163 2.98 22.24 -10.45
C GLN A 163 3.43 21.97 -9.00
N GLU A 164 2.70 21.11 -8.28
CA GLU A 164 3.03 20.69 -6.91
C GLU A 164 3.35 19.18 -6.86
N TRP A 165 4.43 18.76 -7.54
CA TRP A 165 4.79 17.35 -7.68
C TRP A 165 4.77 16.56 -6.36
N HIS A 166 5.29 17.13 -5.26
CA HIS A 166 5.30 16.45 -3.96
C HIS A 166 3.90 16.12 -3.44
N LYS A 167 2.91 16.99 -3.65
CA LYS A 167 1.52 16.73 -3.25
C LYS A 167 0.90 15.65 -4.13
N ALA A 168 1.12 15.71 -5.44
CA ALA A 168 0.64 14.69 -6.38
C ALA A 168 1.22 13.31 -6.05
N ALA A 169 2.54 13.22 -5.82
CA ALA A 169 3.22 12.01 -5.42
C ALA A 169 2.68 11.42 -4.10
N GLN A 170 2.44 12.25 -3.09
CA GLN A 170 1.84 11.81 -1.83
C GLN A 170 0.43 11.25 -2.03
N ALA A 171 -0.40 11.92 -2.84
CA ALA A 171 -1.76 11.45 -3.15
C ALA A 171 -1.77 10.10 -3.88
N VAL A 172 -0.87 9.91 -4.85
CA VAL A 172 -0.70 8.63 -5.56
C VAL A 172 -0.31 7.51 -4.59
N VAL A 173 0.70 7.74 -3.74
CA VAL A 173 1.15 6.75 -2.75
C VAL A 173 0.04 6.41 -1.75
N ALA A 174 -0.69 7.41 -1.27
CA ALA A 174 -1.81 7.19 -0.36
C ALA A 174 -2.91 6.34 -1.00
N ASN A 175 -3.30 6.63 -2.24
CA ASN A 175 -4.30 5.82 -2.95
C ASN A 175 -3.85 4.38 -3.14
N LEU A 176 -2.59 4.15 -3.55
CA LEU A 176 -2.06 2.79 -3.70
C LEU A 176 -2.03 2.04 -2.36
N ARG A 177 -1.61 2.68 -1.27
CA ARG A 177 -1.62 2.08 0.07
C ARG A 177 -3.03 1.70 0.51
N HIS A 178 -4.02 2.55 0.22
CA HIS A 178 -5.42 2.26 0.52
C HIS A 178 -5.97 1.12 -0.36
N ALA A 179 -5.56 1.04 -1.62
CA ALA A 179 -6.04 0.02 -2.56
C ALA A 179 -5.47 -1.37 -2.29
N THR A 180 -4.18 -1.48 -1.95
CA THR A 180 -3.47 -2.74 -1.63
C THR A 180 -3.48 -3.07 -0.15
N GLY A 181 -3.87 -2.11 0.68
CA GLY A 181 -4.11 -2.28 2.09
C GLY A 181 -5.27 -3.22 2.26
#